data_AF-A0A516GZ87-F1
#
_entry.id   AF-A0A516GZ87-F1
#
_cell.length_a   1.000
_cell.length_b   1.000
_cell.length_c   1.000
_cell.angle_alpha   90.00
_cell.angle_beta   90.00
_cell.angle_gamma   90.00
#
_symmetry.space_group_name_H-M   'P 1'
#
loop_
_entity.id
_entity.type
_entity.pdbx_description
1 polymer ?
#
loop_
_entity_poly.entity_id
_entity_poly.type
_entity_poly.pdbx_seq_one_letter_code
_entity_poly.pdbx_strand_id
1 'polypeptide(L)' 'MNTRSTAIHLIGGTEVCWLAAEPALNDMLADPMTQLLMRRDGVQEAEIRRLATRLRQASARRQDEARDLDASA' A
#
# COMPACT_ATOMS: atom_id res chain seq x y z
N MET A 1 -25.45 8.04 -7.02
CA MET A 1 -24.70 7.74 -8.25
C MET A 1 -24.07 9.03 -8.73
N ASN A 2 -22.79 9.27 -8.40
CA ASN A 2 -22.07 10.46 -8.87
C ASN A 2 -20.92 10.01 -9.77
N THR A 3 -21.11 10.19 -11.07
CA THR A 3 -20.12 10.03 -12.14
C THR A 3 -19.09 11.15 -12.06
N ARG A 4 -17.88 10.86 -11.57
CA ARG A 4 -16.72 11.74 -11.76
C ARG A 4 -15.92 11.19 -12.94
N SER A 5 -15.83 12.00 -14.00
CA SER A 5 -15.07 11.75 -15.21
C SER A 5 -13.58 11.58 -14.88
N THR A 6 -13.03 10.39 -15.11
CA THR A 6 -11.62 10.04 -14.86
C THR A 6 -10.84 10.11 -16.17
N ALA A 7 -9.97 11.11 -16.29
CA ALA A 7 -9.12 11.27 -17.47
C ALA A 7 -8.06 10.15 -17.52
N ILE A 8 -8.10 9.36 -18.59
CA ILE A 8 -7.12 8.32 -18.91
C ILE A 8 -5.94 9.00 -19.62
N HIS A 9 -4.73 8.93 -19.05
CA HIS A 9 -3.51 9.34 -19.74
C HIS A 9 -2.70 8.10 -20.14
N LEU A 10 -2.43 8.01 -21.44
CA LEU A 10 -1.65 6.94 -22.05
C LEU A 10 -0.16 7.24 -21.91
N ILE A 11 0.58 6.36 -21.21
CA ILE A 11 2.03 6.29 -21.31
C ILE A 11 2.34 5.06 -22.16
N GLY A 12 2.92 5.24 -23.35
CA GLY A 12 3.34 4.14 -24.21
C GLY A 12 2.21 3.28 -24.81
N GLY A 13 0.96 3.77 -24.84
CA GLY A 13 -0.19 3.02 -25.35
C GLY A 13 -0.84 2.06 -24.35
N THR A 14 -0.33 2.00 -23.12
CA THR A 14 -0.99 1.31 -22.00
C THR A 14 -1.77 2.31 -21.16
N GLU A 15 -3.06 2.03 -20.94
CA GLU A 15 -3.89 2.77 -19.99
C GLU A 15 -3.34 2.55 -18.58
N VAL A 16 -2.69 3.56 -17.99
CA VAL A 16 -2.26 3.50 -16.60
C VAL A 16 -3.35 4.16 -15.75
N CYS A 17 -4.18 3.33 -15.12
CA CYS A 17 -5.15 3.80 -14.14
C CYS A 17 -4.42 4.11 -12.82
N TRP A 18 -4.00 5.37 -12.65
CA TRP A 18 -3.36 5.86 -11.42
C TRP A 18 -4.26 5.83 -10.17
N LEU A 19 -5.50 5.35 -10.31
CA LEU A 19 -6.50 5.22 -9.24
C LEU A 19 -6.84 3.76 -8.91
N ALA A 20 -6.08 2.79 -9.43
CA ALA A 20 -6.17 1.43 -8.90
C ALA A 20 -5.80 1.46 -7.42
N ALA A 21 -6.67 0.91 -6.57
CA ALA A 21 -6.40 0.79 -5.14
C ALA A 21 -5.02 0.18 -4.93
N GLU A 22 -4.26 0.69 -3.94
CA GLU A 22 -2.96 0.09 -3.63
C GLU A 22 -3.15 -1.42 -3.40
N PRO A 23 -2.36 -2.28 -4.07
CA PRO A 23 -2.48 -3.71 -3.94
C PRO A 23 -2.24 -4.13 -2.49
N ALA A 24 -2.94 -5.16 -2.02
CA ALA A 24 -2.65 -5.68 -0.70
C ALA A 24 -1.21 -6.19 -0.67
N LEU A 25 -0.55 -6.07 0.49
CA LEU A 25 0.84 -6.54 0.64
C LEU A 25 1.01 -8.00 0.19
N ASN A 26 0.01 -8.85 0.42
CA ASN A 26 0.08 -10.25 0.00
C ASN A 26 0.07 -10.42 -1.52
N ASP A 27 -0.66 -9.56 -2.24
CA ASP A 27 -0.70 -9.57 -3.70
C ASP A 27 0.64 -9.12 -4.27
N MET A 28 1.26 -8.10 -3.68
CA MET A 28 2.61 -7.67 -4.06
C MET A 28 3.65 -8.76 -3.83
N LEU A 29 3.61 -9.45 -2.68
CA LEU A 29 4.58 -10.52 -2.38
C LEU A 29 4.39 -11.76 -3.27
N ALA A 30 3.18 -11.97 -3.80
CA ALA A 30 2.88 -13.04 -4.75
C ALA A 30 3.29 -12.68 -6.19
N ASP A 31 3.54 -11.41 -6.50
CA ASP A 31 3.91 -10.96 -7.84
C ASP A 31 5.32 -11.47 -8.24
N PRO A 32 5.46 -12.15 -9.40
CA PRO A 32 6.75 -12.69 -9.84
C PRO A 32 7.84 -11.63 -10.02
N MET A 33 7.48 -10.41 -10.44
CA MET A 33 8.47 -9.34 -10.58
C MET A 33 8.99 -8.89 -9.21
N THR A 34 8.11 -8.76 -8.23
CA THR A 34 8.46 -8.43 -6.87
C THR A 34 9.38 -9.49 -6.26
N GLN A 35 9.08 -10.78 -6.45
CA GLN A 35 9.95 -11.87 -5.99
C GLN A 35 11.34 -11.85 -6.65
N LEU A 36 11.40 -11.54 -7.95
CA LEU A 36 12.66 -11.40 -8.67
C LEU A 36 13.51 -10.26 -8.09
N LEU A 37 12.91 -9.09 -7.87
CA LEU A 37 13.60 -7.93 -7.29
C LEU A 37 14.05 -8.20 -5.85
N MET A 38 13.21 -8.82 -5.04
CA MET A 38 13.58 -9.24 -3.69
C MET A 38 14.80 -10.15 -3.70
N ARG A 39 14.84 -11.15 -4.59
CA ARG A 39 15.99 -12.05 -4.72
C ARG A 39 17.24 -11.30 -5.19
N ARG A 40 17.10 -10.40 -6.17
CA ARG A 40 18.21 -9.57 -6.69
C ARG A 40 18.84 -8.74 -5.58
N ASP A 41 18.00 -8.15 -4.73
CA ASP A 41 18.40 -7.19 -3.70
C ASP A 41 18.67 -7.85 -2.34
N GLY A 42 18.53 -9.18 -2.23
CA GLY A 42 18.74 -9.94 -0.99
C GLY A 42 17.66 -9.71 0.08
N VAL A 43 16.49 -9.24 -0.31
CA VAL A 43 15.38 -8.93 0.59
C VAL A 43 14.56 -10.18 0.88
N GLN A 44 14.34 -10.47 2.17
CA GLN A 44 13.54 -11.60 2.62
C GLN A 44 12.08 -11.20 2.89
N GLU A 45 11.13 -12.03 2.47
CA GLU A 45 9.71 -11.79 2.72
C GLU A 45 9.38 -11.62 4.22
N ALA A 46 10.04 -12.42 5.07
CA ALA A 46 9.86 -12.35 6.52
C ALA A 46 10.22 -10.97 7.09
N GLU A 47 11.23 -10.31 6.53
CA GLU A 47 11.64 -8.96 6.94
C GLU A 47 10.57 -7.92 6.58
N ILE A 48 10.05 -7.99 5.36
CA ILE A 48 8.95 -7.13 4.88
C ILE A 48 7.72 -7.30 5.78
N ARG A 49 7.31 -8.54 6.08
CA ARG A 49 6.15 -8.82 6.95
C ARG A 49 6.35 -8.30 8.38
N ARG A 50 7.56 -8.43 8.94
CA ARG A 50 7.90 -7.85 10.25
C ARG A 50 7.82 -6.33 10.23
N LEU A 51 8.33 -5.68 9.18
CA LEU A 51 8.23 -4.23 9.03
C LEU A 51 6.78 -3.76 8.91
N ALA A 52 5.98 -4.42 8.06
CA ALA A 52 4.56 -4.10 7.89
C ALA A 52 3.78 -4.20 9.21
N THR A 53 4.09 -5.21 10.03
CA THR A 53 3.46 -5.38 11.34
C THR A 53 3.81 -4.22 12.29
N ARG A 54 5.09 -3.82 12.34
CA ARG A 54 5.54 -2.67 13.13
C ARG A 54 4.88 -1.37 12.70
N LEU A 55 4.74 -1.14 11.39
CA LEU A 55 4.07 0.05 10.85
C LEU A 55 2.59 0.09 11.24
N ARG A 56 1.86 -1.02 11.13
CA ARG A 56 0.45 -1.08 11.55
C ARG A 56 0.28 -0.78 13.04
N GLN A 57 1.15 -1.34 13.88
CA GLN A 57 1.13 -1.07 15.33
C GLN A 57 1.41 0.40 15.66
N ALA A 58 2.38 1.02 14.97
CA ALA A 58 2.68 2.43 15.15
C ALA A 58 1.52 3.33 14.70
N SER A 59 0.88 3.00 13.57
CA SER A 59 -0.27 3.73 13.07
C SER A 59 -1.50 3.59 13.98
N ALA A 60 -1.74 2.41 14.54
CA ALA A 60 -2.83 2.18 15.49
C ALA A 60 -2.69 3.06 16.74
N ARG A 61 -1.48 3.13 17.33
CA ARG A 61 -1.22 3.99 18.50
C ARG A 61 -1.52 5.46 18.23
N ARG A 62 -1.12 5.98 17.07
CA ARG A 62 -1.40 7.37 16.68
C ARG A 62 -2.89 7.63 16.46
N GLN A 63 -3.63 6.63 15.97
CA GLN A 63 -5.08 6.75 15.78
C GLN A 63 -5.82 6.75 17.11
N ASP A 64 -5.37 5.95 18.08
CA ASP A 64 -5.92 5.95 19.43
C ASP A 64 -5.66 7.30 20.11
N GLU A 65 -4.42 7.82 20.02
CA GLU A 65 -4.08 9.16 20.52
C GLU A 65 -4.93 10.28 19.87
N ALA A 66 -5.16 10.21 18.55
CA ALA A 66 -6.00 11.18 17.86
C ALA A 66 -7.49 11.09 18.29
N ARG A 67 -7.99 9.87 18.53
CA ARG A 67 -9.37 9.65 19.00
C ARG A 67 -9.59 10.15 20.41
N ASP A 68 -8.59 9.99 21.29
CA ASP A 68 -8.68 10.47 22.67
C ASP A 68 -8.71 12.01 22.75
N LEU A 69 -8.02 12.68 21.82
CA LEU A 69 -8.08 14.15 21.68
C LEU A 69 -9.44 14.64 21.17
N ASP A 70 -10.04 13.94 20.20
CA ASP A 70 -11.38 14.27 19.70
C ASP A 70 -12.50 13.98 20.71
N ALA A 71 -12.31 13.01 21.62
CA ALA A 71 -13.28 12.66 22.66
C ALA A 71 -13.27 13.61 23.87
N SER A 72 -12.22 14.42 24.02
CA SER A 72 -12.06 15.36 25.14
C SER A 72 -12.38 16.83 24.77
N ALA A 73 -12.81 17.08 23.54
CA ALA A 73 -13.27 18.38 23.01
C ALA A 73 -14.80 18.47 22.96
#